data_AF-A0A0K8PLJ2-F1
#
_entry.id   AF-A0A0K8PLJ2-F1
#
_cell.length_a   1.000
_cell.length_b   1.000
_cell.length_c   1.000
_cell.angle_alpha   90.00
_cell.angle_beta   90.00
_cell.angle_gamma   90.00
#
_symmetry.space_group_name_H-M   'P 1'
#
loop_
_entity.id
_entity.type
_entity.pdbx_description
1 polymer ?
#
loop_
_entity_poly.entity_id
_entity_poly.type
_entity_poly.pdbx_seq_one_letter_code
_entity_poly.pdbx_strand_id
1 'polypeptide(L)'
;MLRAYHEAVLAPYEEQMRARVDAERSAGCRALMDGGVEGMLAGLSPMTRWSRPVLHVKYPVEDRDLHLDGRGLTLVPSYFSWDAPVSLAAPELQPVLCYPLLHEPAVPASHPLAESPSTPLTVLLGSSRAVALRVIAAGATTGEIARAAGVSASSASRHATALRGAGLITSHRNGPSVLHTLTPVGAAVLRAATRAPSGGPAVR
;
A
#
# COMPACT_ATOMS: atom_id res chain seq x y z
N MET A 1 10.02 27.63 -3.30
CA MET A 1 10.42 26.20 -3.40
C MET A 1 9.25 25.22 -3.29
N LEU A 2 8.41 25.28 -2.25
CA LEU A 2 7.31 24.30 -2.08
C LEU A 2 6.30 24.30 -3.24
N ARG A 3 5.98 25.48 -3.80
CA ARG A 3 5.10 25.62 -4.97
C ARG A 3 5.69 25.00 -6.24
N ALA A 4 6.97 25.24 -6.52
CA ALA A 4 7.65 24.67 -7.69
C ALA A 4 7.78 23.14 -7.57
N TYR A 5 8.01 22.62 -6.37
CA TYR A 5 7.97 21.18 -6.10
C TYR A 5 6.58 20.60 -6.30
N HIS A 6 5.54 21.27 -5.79
CA HIS A 6 4.15 20.87 -5.99
C HIS A 6 3.79 20.79 -7.49
N GLU A 7 4.09 21.84 -8.26
CA GLU A 7 3.80 21.86 -9.70
C GLU A 7 4.58 20.81 -10.49
N ALA A 8 5.83 20.54 -10.13
CA ALA A 8 6.66 19.59 -10.86
C ALA A 8 6.39 18.12 -10.48
N VAL A 9 6.02 17.85 -9.22
CA VAL A 9 6.01 16.49 -8.65
C VAL A 9 4.60 16.01 -8.25
N LEU A 10 3.70 16.92 -7.87
CA LEU A 10 2.36 16.56 -7.37
C LEU A 10 1.26 16.85 -8.40
N ALA A 11 1.27 18.03 -9.01
CA ALA A 11 0.24 18.46 -9.96
C ALA A 11 0.03 17.49 -11.13
N PRO A 12 1.07 16.85 -11.73
CA PRO A 12 0.89 15.89 -12.82
C PRO A 12 0.10 14.63 -12.42
N TYR A 13 0.00 14.34 -11.12
CA TYR A 13 -0.63 13.14 -10.59
C TYR A 13 -1.86 13.46 -9.72
N GLU A 14 -2.30 14.72 -9.65
CA GLU A 14 -3.34 15.16 -8.73
C GLU A 14 -4.67 14.44 -8.97
N GLU A 15 -5.10 14.30 -10.22
CA GLU A 15 -6.33 13.57 -10.56
C GLU A 15 -6.26 12.10 -10.12
N GLN A 16 -5.09 11.46 -10.31
CA GLN A 16 -4.89 10.08 -9.91
C GLN A 16 -4.90 9.93 -8.38
N MET A 17 -4.26 10.85 -7.66
CA MET A 17 -4.27 10.88 -6.20
C MET A 17 -5.69 11.06 -5.66
N ARG A 18 -6.44 12.01 -6.23
CA ARG A 18 -7.83 12.30 -5.87
C ARG A 18 -8.73 11.10 -6.10
N ALA A 19 -8.68 10.51 -7.30
CA ALA A 19 -9.46 9.33 -7.64
C ALA A 19 -9.23 8.17 -6.66
N ARG A 20 -7.97 7.93 -6.26
CA ARG A 20 -7.64 6.86 -5.31
C ARG A 20 -8.11 7.15 -3.88
N VAL A 21 -8.03 8.40 -3.43
CA VAL A 21 -8.56 8.79 -2.12
C VAL A 21 -10.10 8.67 -2.10
N ASP A 22 -10.76 9.02 -3.20
CA ASP A 22 -12.22 8.92 -3.30
C ASP A 22 -12.71 7.47 -3.40
N ALA A 23 -11.93 6.58 -4.04
CA ALA A 23 -12.18 5.14 -4.05
C ALA A 23 -12.09 4.54 -2.63
N GLU A 24 -11.04 4.89 -1.88
CA GLU A 24 -10.87 4.45 -0.48
C GLU A 24 -12.03 4.91 0.40
N ARG A 25 -12.41 6.19 0.29
CA ARG A 25 -13.55 6.75 1.04
C ARG A 25 -14.85 6.03 0.68
N SER A 26 -15.08 5.77 -0.60
CA SER A 26 -16.26 5.05 -1.06
C SER A 26 -16.33 3.62 -0.51
N ALA A 27 -15.18 2.93 -0.44
CA ALA A 27 -15.09 1.61 0.18
C ALA A 27 -15.40 1.65 1.68
N GLY A 28 -14.83 2.61 2.41
CA GLY A 28 -15.11 2.83 3.82
C GLY A 28 -16.59 3.14 4.10
N CYS A 29 -17.21 4.00 3.29
CA CYS A 29 -18.64 4.30 3.39
C CYS A 29 -19.52 3.06 3.16
N ARG A 30 -19.20 2.22 2.17
CA ARG A 30 -19.93 0.97 1.93
C ARG A 30 -19.80 0.01 3.11
N ALA A 31 -18.58 -0.20 3.61
CA ALA A 31 -18.35 -1.06 4.77
C ALA A 31 -19.09 -0.56 6.03
N LEU A 32 -19.18 0.77 6.21
CA LEU A 32 -19.96 1.40 7.26
C LEU A 32 -21.46 1.16 7.10
N MET A 33 -22.00 1.27 5.88
CA MET A 33 -23.42 1.03 5.61
C MET A 33 -23.79 -0.46 5.79
N ASP A 34 -22.93 -1.37 5.35
CA ASP A 34 -23.22 -2.82 5.34
C ASP A 34 -23.00 -3.48 6.70
N GLY A 35 -21.97 -3.04 7.43
CA GLY A 35 -21.51 -3.69 8.67
C GLY A 35 -21.37 -2.75 9.86
N GLY A 36 -21.86 -1.51 9.75
CA GLY A 36 -21.68 -0.48 10.77
C GLY A 36 -20.21 -0.12 10.96
N VAL A 37 -19.91 0.55 12.09
CA VAL A 37 -18.54 0.95 12.46
C VAL A 37 -17.60 -0.25 12.51
N GLU A 38 -18.12 -1.41 12.88
CA GLU A 38 -17.35 -2.63 13.02
C GLU A 38 -16.91 -3.19 11.66
N GLY A 39 -17.78 -3.16 10.66
CA GLY A 39 -17.46 -3.50 9.28
C GLY A 39 -16.42 -2.55 8.69
N MET A 40 -16.58 -1.24 8.94
CA MET A 40 -15.61 -0.22 8.53
C MET A 40 -14.22 -0.47 9.15
N LEU A 41 -14.16 -0.70 10.47
CA LEU A 41 -12.90 -0.94 11.18
C LEU A 41 -12.24 -2.28 10.81
N ALA A 42 -13.05 -3.32 10.57
CA ALA A 42 -12.55 -4.59 10.06
C ALA A 42 -11.98 -4.46 8.63
N GLY A 43 -12.53 -3.56 7.82
CA GLY A 43 -12.05 -3.23 6.48
C GLY A 43 -10.67 -2.59 6.44
N LEU A 44 -10.15 -2.08 7.57
CA LEU A 44 -8.78 -1.52 7.66
C LEU A 44 -7.68 -2.59 7.77
N SER A 45 -8.06 -3.86 7.77
CA SER A 45 -7.14 -5.00 7.66
C SER A 45 -6.32 -4.93 6.36
N PRO A 46 -5.03 -5.32 6.36
CA PRO A 46 -4.30 -6.04 7.42
C PRO A 46 -3.55 -5.15 8.41
N MET A 47 -3.62 -3.83 8.26
CA MET A 47 -2.78 -2.91 9.05
C MET A 47 -3.29 -2.72 10.47
N THR A 48 -4.59 -2.91 10.63
CA THR A 48 -5.24 -2.87 11.94
C THR A 48 -5.87 -4.22 12.23
N ARG A 49 -6.04 -4.49 13.52
CA ARG A 49 -6.82 -5.62 14.02
C ARG A 49 -7.92 -5.06 14.91
N TRP A 50 -9.16 -5.19 14.46
CA TRP A 50 -10.33 -4.85 15.27
C TRP A 50 -10.66 -6.00 16.22
N SER A 51 -10.62 -5.74 17.52
CA SER A 51 -11.01 -6.66 18.59
C SER A 51 -11.78 -5.87 19.63
N ARG A 52 -13.11 -5.85 19.49
CA ARG A 52 -13.99 -4.99 20.31
C ARG A 52 -13.61 -5.00 21.79
N PRO A 53 -13.54 -3.82 22.44
CA PRO A 53 -13.76 -2.47 21.91
C PRO A 53 -12.49 -1.80 21.33
N VAL A 54 -11.42 -2.56 21.09
CA VAL A 54 -10.06 -2.05 20.83
C VAL A 54 -9.68 -2.20 19.36
N LEU A 55 -9.17 -1.11 18.77
CA LEU A 55 -8.53 -1.12 17.46
C LEU A 55 -7.01 -1.19 17.65
N HIS A 56 -6.42 -2.33 17.35
CA HIS A 56 -4.97 -2.49 17.38
C HIS A 56 -4.37 -1.98 16.08
N VAL A 57 -3.33 -1.15 16.19
CA VAL A 57 -2.61 -0.57 15.06
C VAL A 57 -1.13 -0.81 15.26
N LYS A 58 -0.41 -1.26 14.22
CA LYS A 58 1.06 -1.37 14.30
C LYS A 58 1.69 0.02 14.27
N TYR A 59 2.38 0.40 15.34
CA TYR A 59 3.11 1.65 15.42
C TYR A 59 4.62 1.37 15.56
N PRO A 60 5.51 2.04 14.80
CA PRO A 60 6.91 1.63 14.69
C PRO A 60 7.79 2.01 15.89
N VAL A 61 7.35 2.91 16.78
CA VAL A 61 8.21 3.48 17.83
C VAL A 61 8.00 2.81 19.19
N GLU A 62 6.74 2.71 19.65
CA GLU A 62 6.41 2.20 20.97
C GLU A 62 4.95 1.74 21.04
N ASP A 63 4.70 0.74 21.89
CA ASP A 63 3.35 0.29 22.22
C ASP A 63 2.71 1.30 23.19
N ARG A 64 1.57 1.87 22.79
CA ARG A 64 0.78 2.77 23.63
C ARG A 64 -0.70 2.55 23.44
N ASP A 65 -1.42 2.64 24.56
CA ASP A 65 -2.87 2.66 24.58
C ASP A 65 -3.37 4.10 24.49
N LEU A 66 -4.24 4.36 23.51
CA LEU A 66 -4.93 5.63 23.35
C LEU A 66 -6.40 5.46 23.69
N HIS A 67 -6.81 6.01 24.83
CA HIS A 67 -8.20 6.03 25.25
C HIS A 67 -8.92 7.20 24.58
N LEU A 68 -10.01 6.91 23.87
CA LEU A 68 -10.76 7.93 23.14
C LEU A 68 -11.60 8.80 24.07
N ASP A 69 -12.06 8.27 25.21
CA ASP A 69 -12.83 9.00 26.23
C ASP A 69 -14.00 9.84 25.66
N GLY A 70 -14.68 9.29 24.66
CA GLY A 70 -15.80 9.97 23.97
C GLY A 70 -15.40 10.99 22.90
N ARG A 71 -14.10 11.30 22.73
CA ARG A 71 -13.60 12.22 21.68
C ARG A 71 -13.79 11.70 20.26
N GLY A 72 -13.99 10.39 20.11
CA GLY A 72 -14.04 9.71 18.82
C GLY A 72 -12.67 9.57 18.16
N LEU A 73 -12.66 9.04 16.95
CA LEU A 73 -11.45 8.78 16.16
C LEU A 73 -11.70 9.22 14.72
N THR A 74 -10.83 10.08 14.19
CA THR A 74 -10.88 10.48 12.77
C THR A 74 -9.96 9.59 11.95
N LEU A 75 -10.50 8.94 10.92
CA LEU A 75 -9.75 8.12 9.99
C LEU A 75 -9.40 8.93 8.75
N VAL A 76 -8.11 9.09 8.46
CA VAL A 76 -7.62 9.85 7.30
C VAL A 76 -6.86 8.93 6.35
N PRO A 77 -7.44 8.56 5.21
CA PRO A 77 -6.71 7.84 4.18
C PRO A 77 -5.65 8.77 3.56
N SER A 78 -4.45 8.25 3.38
CA SER A 78 -3.29 9.02 2.89
C SER A 78 -2.58 8.28 1.76
N TYR A 79 -2.46 8.95 0.62
CA TYR A 79 -1.69 8.49 -0.53
C TYR A 79 -0.18 8.38 -0.23
N PHE A 80 0.31 9.19 0.70
CA PHE A 80 1.74 9.26 1.06
C PHE A 80 2.08 8.53 2.37
N SER A 81 1.13 7.84 3.00
CA SER A 81 1.42 6.96 4.15
C SER A 81 1.94 5.62 3.65
N TRP A 82 3.12 5.20 4.12
CA TRP A 82 3.80 3.99 3.67
C TRP A 82 4.07 3.13 4.92
N ASP A 83 3.78 1.83 4.86
CA ASP A 83 4.14 0.78 5.84
C ASP A 83 3.36 0.75 7.18
N ALA A 84 3.07 1.89 7.83
CA ALA A 84 2.36 1.90 9.13
C ALA A 84 1.44 3.12 9.31
N PRO A 85 0.27 2.97 9.96
CA PRO A 85 -0.59 4.12 10.22
C PRO A 85 0.07 5.03 11.25
N VAL A 86 -0.09 6.35 11.07
CA VAL A 86 0.43 7.34 11.99
C VAL A 86 -0.73 7.92 12.79
N SER A 87 -0.67 7.76 14.12
CA SER A 87 -1.60 8.42 15.02
C SER A 87 -1.05 9.79 15.42
N LEU A 88 -1.80 10.85 15.12
CA LEU A 88 -1.55 12.16 15.69
C LEU A 88 -2.44 12.29 16.93
N ALA A 89 -1.84 12.07 18.09
CA ALA A 89 -2.53 12.09 19.38
C ALA A 89 -1.92 13.17 20.28
N ALA A 90 -2.37 14.40 20.10
CA ALA A 90 -2.21 15.42 21.14
C ALA A 90 -3.28 15.16 22.22
N PRO A 91 -2.95 15.22 23.53
CA PRO A 91 -3.87 14.84 24.61
C PRO A 91 -5.23 15.54 24.54
N GLU A 92 -5.24 16.81 24.13
CA GLU A 92 -6.40 17.70 24.11
C GLU A 92 -7.24 17.61 22.82
N LEU A 93 -6.70 16.98 21.75
CA LEU A 93 -7.35 16.97 20.44
C LEU A 93 -8.05 15.64 20.16
N GLN A 94 -8.98 15.66 19.21
CA GLN A 94 -9.56 14.43 18.67
C GLN A 94 -8.44 13.60 18.03
N PRO A 95 -8.26 12.34 18.43
CA PRO A 95 -7.31 11.43 17.81
C PRO A 95 -7.53 11.30 16.30
N VAL A 96 -6.44 11.39 15.54
CA VAL A 96 -6.44 11.19 14.08
C VAL A 96 -5.55 10.00 13.73
N LEU A 97 -6.10 9.03 13.03
CA LEU A 97 -5.37 7.90 12.46
C LEU A 97 -5.21 8.09 10.96
N CYS A 98 -4.00 8.45 10.54
CA CYS A 98 -3.62 8.48 9.13
C CYS A 98 -3.22 7.07 8.69
N TYR A 99 -3.87 6.50 7.69
CA TYR A 99 -3.60 5.14 7.18
C TYR A 99 -3.41 5.17 5.66
N PRO A 100 -2.64 4.22 5.07
CA PRO A 100 -2.46 4.17 3.62
C PRO A 100 -3.75 3.74 2.92
N LEU A 101 -3.83 4.02 1.62
CA LEU A 101 -4.93 3.56 0.80
C LEU A 101 -4.87 2.02 0.68
N LEU A 102 -5.93 1.33 1.11
CA LEU A 102 -6.05 -0.13 1.18
C LEU A 102 -6.88 -0.69 0.02
N HIS A 103 -7.66 0.15 -0.66
CA HIS A 103 -8.69 -0.20 -1.62
C HIS A 103 -8.58 0.63 -2.91
N GLU A 104 -7.61 0.32 -3.79
CA GLU A 104 -7.79 0.11 -5.26
C GLU A 104 -6.47 -0.09 -6.04
N PRO A 105 -6.53 -0.69 -7.25
CA PRO A 105 -5.39 -1.30 -7.93
C PRO A 105 -4.48 -0.31 -8.64
N ALA A 106 -3.21 -0.71 -8.74
CA ALA A 106 -2.28 -0.10 -9.68
C ALA A 106 -2.72 -0.39 -11.13
N VAL A 107 -3.46 0.54 -11.71
CA VAL A 107 -3.43 0.75 -13.16
C VAL A 107 -2.30 1.75 -13.41
N PRO A 108 -1.19 1.36 -14.07
CA PRO A 108 -0.35 2.36 -14.68
C PRO A 108 -1.19 2.98 -15.80
N ALA A 109 -1.36 4.30 -15.75
CA ALA A 109 -1.70 5.04 -16.95
C ALA A 109 -0.75 4.57 -18.06
N SER A 110 -1.33 4.22 -19.20
CA SER A 110 -0.61 3.85 -20.41
C SER A 110 0.32 4.99 -20.82
N HIS A 111 1.54 4.99 -20.29
CA HIS A 111 2.67 5.61 -20.94
C HIS A 111 3.51 4.48 -21.52
N PRO A 112 3.79 4.48 -22.84
CA PRO A 112 4.81 3.61 -23.38
C PRO A 112 6.12 4.08 -22.77
N LEU A 113 6.53 3.45 -21.67
CA LEU A 113 7.87 3.63 -21.13
C LEU A 113 8.79 3.00 -22.16
N ALA A 114 9.39 3.88 -22.95
CA ALA A 114 10.57 3.61 -23.72
C ALA A 114 11.49 2.68 -22.93
N GLU A 115 11.95 1.64 -23.61
CA GLU A 115 13.00 0.73 -23.17
C GLU A 115 14.12 1.54 -22.50
N SER A 116 14.25 1.35 -21.19
CA SER A 116 15.32 1.93 -20.38
C SER A 116 15.91 0.80 -19.53
N PRO A 117 17.22 0.85 -19.27
CA PRO A 117 18.04 -0.31 -18.97
C PRO A 117 17.46 -1.09 -17.79
N SER A 118 17.34 -2.40 -18.00
CA SER A 118 16.73 -3.39 -17.10
C SER A 118 16.75 -2.96 -15.64
N THR A 119 15.57 -2.60 -15.11
CA THR A 119 15.41 -2.24 -13.70
C THR A 119 15.99 -3.39 -12.84
N PRO A 120 16.77 -3.14 -11.77
CA PRO A 120 17.46 -4.19 -11.01
C PRO A 120 16.56 -5.37 -10.58
N LEU A 121 15.29 -5.09 -10.29
CA LEU A 121 14.27 -6.12 -10.02
C LEU A 121 13.94 -7.01 -11.21
N THR A 122 13.90 -6.46 -12.41
CA THR A 122 13.64 -7.22 -13.64
C THR A 122 14.77 -8.19 -13.92
N VAL A 123 16.02 -7.82 -13.62
CA VAL A 123 17.17 -8.74 -13.72
C VAL A 123 17.08 -9.86 -12.68
N LEU A 124 16.78 -9.51 -11.43
CA LEU A 124 16.75 -10.47 -10.32
C LEU A 124 15.56 -11.43 -10.37
N LEU A 125 14.37 -10.93 -10.70
CA LEU A 125 13.11 -11.65 -10.60
C LEU A 125 12.50 -11.97 -11.97
N GLY A 126 12.92 -11.32 -13.04
CA GLY A 126 12.20 -11.31 -14.31
C GLY A 126 11.05 -10.29 -14.30
N SER A 127 10.64 -9.87 -15.50
CA SER A 127 9.69 -8.76 -15.70
C SER A 127 8.37 -8.96 -14.95
N SER A 128 7.68 -10.08 -15.17
CA SER A 128 6.35 -10.33 -14.58
C SER A 128 6.37 -10.43 -13.05
N ARG A 129 7.42 -11.00 -12.46
CA ARG A 129 7.56 -11.05 -10.98
C ARG A 129 7.96 -9.70 -10.39
N ALA A 130 8.77 -8.91 -11.10
CA ALA A 130 9.07 -7.54 -10.70
C ALA A 130 7.82 -6.65 -10.72
N VAL A 131 6.97 -6.79 -11.75
CA VAL A 131 5.66 -6.11 -11.82
C VAL A 131 4.74 -6.58 -10.70
N ALA A 132 4.61 -7.89 -10.49
CA ALA A 132 3.80 -8.44 -9.41
C ALA A 132 4.24 -7.90 -8.04
N LEU A 133 5.55 -7.90 -7.74
CA LEU A 133 6.08 -7.41 -6.46
C LEU A 133 5.80 -5.91 -6.25
N ARG A 134 5.88 -5.09 -7.31
CA ARG A 134 5.53 -3.67 -7.27
C ARG A 134 4.04 -3.44 -6.98
N VAL A 135 3.18 -4.22 -7.62
CA VAL A 135 1.72 -4.10 -7.46
C VAL A 135 1.29 -4.57 -6.06
N ILE A 136 1.91 -5.63 -5.55
CA ILE A 136 1.67 -6.16 -4.20
C ILE A 136 2.10 -5.17 -3.09
N ALA A 137 2.96 -4.19 -3.39
CA ALA A 137 3.36 -3.16 -2.44
C ALA A 137 2.17 -2.36 -1.87
N ALA A 138 1.11 -2.21 -2.66
CA ALA A 138 -0.14 -1.56 -2.25
C ALA A 138 -1.20 -2.55 -1.71
N GLY A 139 -0.87 -3.84 -1.62
CA GLY A 139 -1.87 -4.90 -1.46
C GLY A 139 -2.54 -5.24 -2.80
N ALA A 140 -2.54 -6.50 -3.19
CA ALA A 140 -3.10 -6.90 -4.48
C ALA A 140 -3.71 -8.30 -4.47
N THR A 141 -4.84 -8.46 -5.15
CA THR A 141 -5.41 -9.76 -5.47
C THR A 141 -4.71 -10.42 -6.65
N THR A 142 -4.88 -11.73 -6.80
CA THR A 142 -4.34 -12.46 -7.95
C THR A 142 -4.81 -11.89 -9.30
N GLY A 143 -6.05 -11.40 -9.37
CA GLY A 143 -6.60 -10.78 -10.59
C GLY A 143 -5.95 -9.44 -10.92
N GLU A 144 -5.62 -8.64 -9.91
CA GLU A 144 -4.93 -7.36 -10.10
C GLU A 144 -3.47 -7.56 -10.52
N ILE A 145 -2.81 -8.58 -9.96
CA ILE A 145 -1.48 -9.01 -10.42
C ILE A 145 -1.52 -9.42 -11.90
N ALA A 146 -2.53 -10.21 -12.30
CA ALA A 146 -2.70 -10.66 -13.68
C ALA A 146 -2.83 -9.50 -14.66
N ARG A 147 -3.70 -8.54 -14.32
CA ARG A 147 -3.93 -7.35 -15.13
C ARG A 147 -2.68 -6.49 -15.27
N ALA A 148 -1.99 -6.22 -14.17
CA ALA A 148 -0.83 -5.34 -14.17
C ALA A 148 0.38 -5.97 -14.89
N ALA A 149 0.57 -7.29 -14.77
CA ALA A 149 1.65 -8.00 -15.44
C ALA A 149 1.32 -8.41 -16.88
N GLY A 150 0.08 -8.20 -17.36
CA GLY A 150 -0.36 -8.60 -18.69
C GLY A 150 -0.40 -10.12 -18.89
N VAL A 151 -0.72 -10.88 -17.85
CA VAL A 151 -0.70 -12.35 -17.86
C VAL A 151 -2.05 -12.95 -17.45
N SER A 152 -2.23 -14.26 -17.66
CA SER A 152 -3.41 -14.97 -17.18
C SER A 152 -3.48 -15.04 -15.65
N ALA A 153 -4.67 -15.26 -15.10
CA ALA A 153 -4.88 -15.49 -13.67
C ALA A 153 -4.06 -16.68 -13.13
N SER A 154 -3.91 -17.74 -13.92
CA SER A 154 -3.08 -18.90 -13.55
C SER A 154 -1.60 -18.56 -13.47
N SER A 155 -1.08 -17.75 -14.40
CA SER A 155 0.30 -17.27 -14.36
C SER A 155 0.53 -16.28 -13.23
N ALA A 156 -0.42 -15.38 -12.96
CA ALA A 156 -0.37 -14.48 -11.80
C ALA A 156 -0.34 -15.26 -10.47
N SER A 157 -1.15 -16.30 -10.33
CA SER A 157 -1.16 -17.16 -9.15
C SER A 157 0.18 -17.89 -8.96
N ARG A 158 0.81 -18.33 -10.07
CA ARG A 158 2.17 -18.89 -10.03
C ARG A 158 3.21 -17.85 -9.60
N HIS A 159 3.14 -16.62 -10.10
CA HIS A 159 4.05 -15.55 -9.66
C HIS A 159 3.89 -15.24 -8.17
N ALA A 160 2.65 -15.10 -7.69
CA ALA A 160 2.38 -14.90 -6.27
C ALA A 160 2.90 -16.08 -5.43
N THR A 161 2.72 -17.32 -5.91
CA THR A 161 3.22 -18.51 -5.21
C THR A 161 4.74 -18.55 -5.15
N ALA A 162 5.43 -18.22 -6.24
CA ALA A 162 6.90 -18.14 -6.25
C ALA A 162 7.42 -17.06 -5.30
N LEU A 163 6.82 -15.86 -5.32
CA LEU A 163 7.19 -14.77 -4.43
C LEU A 163 6.91 -15.11 -2.95
N ARG A 164 5.84 -15.87 -2.68
CA ARG A 164 5.51 -16.36 -1.33
C ARG A 164 6.51 -17.41 -0.87
N GLY A 165 6.86 -18.36 -1.74
CA GLY A 165 7.89 -19.38 -1.48
C GLY A 165 9.26 -18.77 -1.19
N ALA A 166 9.56 -17.62 -1.80
CA ALA A 166 10.76 -16.83 -1.53
C ALA A 166 10.66 -15.94 -0.26
N GLY A 167 9.53 -15.98 0.46
CA GLY A 167 9.31 -15.16 1.65
C GLY A 167 9.16 -13.66 1.38
N LEU A 168 8.94 -13.24 0.13
CA LEU A 168 8.80 -11.83 -0.25
C LEU A 168 7.38 -11.30 -0.06
N ILE A 169 6.39 -12.20 -0.07
CA ILE A 169 4.98 -11.84 0.11
C ILE A 169 4.29 -12.80 1.09
N THR A 170 3.24 -12.31 1.75
CA THR A 170 2.26 -13.13 2.47
C THR A 170 0.91 -13.07 1.74
N SER A 171 -0.03 -13.93 2.11
CA SER A 171 -1.35 -13.99 1.50
C SER A 171 -2.42 -14.25 2.54
N HIS A 172 -3.49 -13.46 2.52
CA HIS A 172 -4.61 -13.56 3.44
C HIS A 172 -5.93 -13.62 2.66
N ARG A 173 -6.82 -14.52 3.06
CA ARG A 173 -8.16 -14.61 2.45
C ARG A 173 -8.99 -13.43 2.94
N ASN A 174 -9.57 -12.68 2.02
CA ASN A 174 -10.49 -11.57 2.28
C ASN A 174 -11.82 -11.85 1.57
N GLY A 175 -12.76 -12.49 2.29
CA GLY A 175 -14.01 -12.97 1.71
C GLY A 175 -13.80 -13.96 0.54
N PRO A 176 -14.33 -13.68 -0.67
CA PRO A 176 -14.18 -14.56 -1.83
C PRO A 176 -12.79 -14.45 -2.49
N SER A 177 -11.98 -13.45 -2.16
CA SER A 177 -10.69 -13.19 -2.80
C SER A 177 -9.50 -13.47 -1.87
N VAL A 178 -8.30 -13.55 -2.45
CA VAL A 178 -7.03 -13.65 -1.72
C VAL A 178 -6.26 -12.37 -1.95
N LEU A 179 -5.90 -11.68 -0.87
CA LEU A 179 -5.07 -10.50 -0.86
C LEU A 179 -3.62 -10.89 -0.62
N HIS A 180 -2.72 -10.40 -1.45
CA HIS A 180 -1.28 -10.55 -1.34
C HIS A 180 -0.65 -9.25 -0.85
N THR A 181 0.25 -9.32 0.12
CA THR A 181 0.96 -8.16 0.68
C THR A 181 2.45 -8.47 0.83
N LEU A 182 3.30 -7.45 0.86
CA LEU A 182 4.73 -7.65 1.05
C LEU A 182 5.03 -8.12 2.49
N THR A 183 6.05 -8.97 2.63
CA THR A 183 6.73 -9.15 3.90
C THR A 183 7.74 -8.00 4.11
N PRO A 184 8.29 -7.82 5.32
CA PRO A 184 9.39 -6.87 5.54
C PRO A 184 10.58 -7.09 4.59
N VAL A 185 10.88 -8.35 4.24
CA VAL A 185 11.94 -8.71 3.28
C VAL A 185 11.56 -8.28 1.86
N GLY A 186 10.33 -8.54 1.42
CA GLY A 186 9.83 -8.08 0.12
C GLY A 186 9.87 -6.57 -0.05
N ALA A 187 9.50 -5.84 1.01
CA ALA A 187 9.58 -4.38 1.05
C ALA A 187 11.04 -3.89 1.00
N ALA A 188 11.96 -4.54 1.72
CA ALA A 188 13.38 -4.21 1.68
C ALA A 188 13.99 -4.43 0.28
N VAL A 189 13.66 -5.55 -0.38
CA VAL A 189 14.09 -5.86 -1.76
C VAL A 189 13.56 -4.82 -2.75
N LEU A 190 12.28 -4.46 -2.62
CA LEU A 190 11.66 -3.43 -3.47
C LEU A 190 12.35 -2.06 -3.29
N ARG A 191 12.61 -1.65 -2.04
CA ARG A 191 13.32 -0.40 -1.73
C ARG A 191 14.76 -0.39 -2.25
N ALA A 192 15.49 -1.50 -2.07
CA ALA A 192 16.87 -1.63 -2.52
C ALA A 192 16.99 -1.46 -4.04
N ALA A 193 16.00 -1.96 -4.79
CA ALA A 193 15.98 -1.83 -6.24
C ALA A 193 15.51 -0.48 -6.77
N THR A 194 14.76 0.30 -5.98
CA THR A 194 14.41 1.68 -6.30
C THR A 194 15.53 2.68 -5.97
N ARG A 195 16.44 2.31 -5.07
CA ARG A 195 17.64 3.10 -4.78
C ARG A 195 18.62 2.88 -5.92
N ALA A 196 18.64 3.80 -6.88
CA ALA A 196 19.70 3.81 -7.90
C ALA A 196 21.07 3.79 -7.18
N PRO A 197 22.09 3.07 -7.70
CA PRO A 197 23.45 3.29 -7.24
C PRO A 197 23.78 4.75 -7.54
N SER A 198 23.80 5.59 -6.51
CA SER A 198 24.39 6.91 -6.59
C SER A 198 25.85 6.69 -6.97
N GLY A 199 26.20 7.02 -8.21
CA GLY A 199 27.58 7.02 -8.66
C GLY A 199 28.40 7.89 -7.70
N GLY A 200 29.26 7.25 -6.91
CA GLY A 200 30.28 7.95 -6.14
C GLY A 200 31.27 8.62 -7.11
N PRO A 201 31.84 9.79 -6.75
CA PRO A 201 32.77 10.47 -7.64
C PRO A 201 34.02 9.60 -7.84
N ALA A 202 34.49 9.54 -9.09
CA ALA A 202 35.79 8.99 -9.42
C ALA A 202 36.86 9.82 -8.70
N VAL A 203 37.46 9.23 -7.66
CA VAL A 203 38.70 9.72 -7.09
C VAL A 203 39.80 9.42 -8.12
N ARG A 204 40.33 10.49 -8.72
CA ARG A 204 41.61 10.48 -9.42
C ARG A 204 42.73 10.72 -8.44
#